data_AF-T0ZJ06-F1
#
_entry.id   AF-T0ZJ06-F1
#
_cell.length_a   1.000
_cell.length_b   1.000
_cell.length_c   1.000
_cell.angle_alpha   90.00
_cell.angle_beta   90.00
_cell.angle_gamma   90.00
#
_symmetry.space_group_name_H-M   'P 1'
#
loop_
_entity.id
_entity.type
_entity.pdbx_description
1 polymer ?
#
loop_
_entity_poly.entity_id
_entity_poly.type
_entity_poly.pdbx_seq_one_letter_code
_entity_poly.pdbx_strand_id
1 'polypeptide(L)'
;MTNPNKSLVIGTGSITSRDGYRFEPTASHWKLSRDRTISLQWVFGVLSSTLAESLVKILTHYAIRYSADHTSNLCDRFRAFVIWVHNQKGMVDRITSSDLISYRHTLDRKNEWYLGSIRGFLKVWAELDLPGVDADVPS
;
A
#
# COMPACT_ATOMS: atom_id res chain seq x y z
N MET A 1 -8.90 6.38 -30.75
CA MET A 1 -8.16 5.59 -29.75
C MET A 1 -6.83 6.29 -29.52
N THR A 2 -6.67 7.01 -28.41
CA THR A 2 -5.36 7.40 -27.86
C THR A 2 -5.60 8.08 -26.52
N ASN A 3 -5.05 7.52 -25.44
CA ASN A 3 -4.80 8.28 -24.22
C ASN A 3 -3.40 7.92 -23.71
N PRO A 4 -2.35 8.65 -24.12
CA PRO A 4 -1.05 8.55 -23.47
C PRO A 4 -0.85 9.74 -22.53
N ASN A 5 -0.16 9.47 -21.42
CA ASN A 5 0.30 10.39 -20.38
C ASN A 5 -0.73 10.83 -19.34
N LYS A 6 -0.74 10.07 -18.24
CA LYS A 6 -0.94 10.65 -16.91
C LYS A 6 0.29 10.37 -16.05
N SER A 7 1.36 11.10 -16.32
CA SER A 7 2.46 11.29 -15.37
C SER A 7 1.86 11.95 -14.12
N LEU A 8 1.82 11.20 -13.02
CA LEU A 8 1.38 11.72 -11.72
C LEU A 8 2.50 12.56 -11.12
N VAL A 9 2.54 13.83 -11.50
CA VAL A 9 3.17 14.87 -10.69
C VAL A 9 2.38 14.90 -9.38
N ILE A 10 2.99 14.45 -8.28
CA ILE A 10 2.39 14.56 -6.95
C ILE A 10 2.53 16.02 -6.52
N GLY A 11 1.59 16.85 -6.99
CA GLY A 11 1.48 18.23 -6.56
C GLY A 11 1.04 18.30 -5.10
N THR A 12 1.47 19.33 -4.40
CA THR A 12 1.04 19.72 -3.06
C THR A 12 -0.43 20.17 -3.06
N GLY A 13 -1.36 19.24 -3.25
CA GLY A 13 -2.79 19.54 -3.24
C GLY A 13 -3.69 18.33 -3.06
N SER A 14 -4.90 18.61 -2.58
CA SER A 14 -5.93 17.61 -2.30
C SER A 14 -6.22 16.75 -3.53
N ILE A 15 -6.25 15.44 -3.34
CA ILE A 15 -6.68 14.45 -4.33
C ILE A 15 -8.12 14.02 -3.99
N THR A 16 -8.94 13.79 -5.02
CA THR A 16 -10.31 13.26 -4.84
C THR A 16 -10.29 11.75 -5.02
N SER A 17 -10.81 11.01 -4.03
CA SER A 17 -11.05 9.57 -4.11
C SER A 17 -12.06 9.22 -5.21
N ARG A 18 -12.15 7.94 -5.57
CA ARG A 18 -13.20 7.41 -6.46
C ARG A 18 -14.61 7.83 -6.01
N ASP A 19 -14.84 7.85 -4.70
CA ASP A 19 -16.16 8.12 -4.13
C ASP A 19 -16.42 9.62 -3.89
N GLY A 20 -15.52 10.50 -4.39
CA GLY A 20 -15.73 11.95 -4.40
C GLY A 20 -15.21 12.70 -3.15
N TYR A 21 -14.45 12.05 -2.27
CA TYR A 21 -13.94 12.67 -1.04
C TYR A 21 -12.50 13.17 -1.24
N ARG A 22 -12.23 14.39 -0.80
CA ARG A 22 -10.88 14.98 -0.86
C ARG A 22 -10.02 14.51 0.29
N PHE A 23 -8.76 14.18 0.00
CA PHE A 23 -7.73 13.86 0.99
C PHE A 23 -6.37 14.40 0.54
N GLU A 24 -5.48 14.65 1.50
CA GLU A 24 -4.09 15.04 1.24
C GLU A 24 -3.20 13.80 1.36
N PRO A 25 -2.39 13.44 0.34
CA PRO A 25 -1.52 12.27 0.41
C PRO A 25 -0.51 12.31 1.56
N THR A 26 -0.13 13.51 2.00
CA THR A 26 0.78 13.71 3.14
C THR A 26 0.07 13.68 4.49
N ALA A 27 -1.26 13.71 4.52
CA ALA A 27 -2.01 13.61 5.76
C ALA A 27 -1.97 12.18 6.30
N SER A 28 -1.98 12.08 7.63
CA SER A 28 -1.97 10.80 8.32
C SER A 28 -3.31 10.06 8.31
N HIS A 29 -4.39 10.72 7.88
CA HIS A 29 -5.73 10.15 7.79
C HIS A 29 -6.38 10.59 6.49
N TRP A 30 -6.90 9.62 5.72
CA TRP A 30 -7.58 9.91 4.46
C TRP A 30 -9.03 9.47 4.56
N LYS A 31 -9.96 10.43 4.49
CA LYS A 31 -11.37 10.14 4.32
C LYS A 31 -11.63 9.83 2.85
N LEU A 32 -11.92 8.57 2.54
CA LEU A 32 -12.07 8.10 1.16
C LEU A 32 -13.54 7.98 0.74
N SER A 33 -14.45 7.76 1.70
CA SER A 33 -15.89 7.75 1.47
C SER A 33 -16.63 8.31 2.69
N ARG A 34 -17.97 8.20 2.69
CA ARG A 34 -18.79 8.52 3.87
C ARG A 34 -18.36 7.71 5.09
N ASP A 35 -18.10 6.41 4.88
CA ASP A 35 -17.98 5.41 5.94
C ASP A 35 -16.55 4.88 6.11
N ARG A 36 -15.61 5.32 5.27
CA ARG A 36 -14.23 4.84 5.26
C ARG A 36 -13.22 5.97 5.40
N THR A 37 -12.43 5.87 6.46
CA THR A 37 -11.23 6.64 6.70
C THR A 37 -10.09 5.68 6.97
N ILE A 38 -8.99 5.79 6.22
CA ILE A 38 -7.78 5.00 6.47
C ILE A 38 -6.79 5.81 7.31
N SER A 39 -6.01 5.14 8.14
CA SER A 39 -4.94 5.75 8.94
C SER A 39 -3.57 5.28 8.46
N LEU A 40 -2.67 6.24 8.27
CA LEU A 40 -1.27 6.04 7.89
C LEU A 40 -0.30 6.36 9.04
N GLN A 41 -0.82 6.63 10.24
CA GLN A 41 0.01 6.90 11.43
C GLN A 41 1.01 5.76 11.74
N TRP A 42 0.63 4.53 11.43
CA TRP A 42 1.47 3.35 11.66
C TRP A 42 2.75 3.34 10.83
N VAL A 43 2.83 4.14 9.76
CA VAL A 43 4.00 4.21 8.89
C VAL A 43 5.20 4.82 9.63
N PHE A 44 4.94 5.79 10.51
CA PHE A 44 5.97 6.50 11.25
C PHE A 44 6.70 5.56 12.21
N GLY A 45 8.03 5.47 12.08
CA GLY A 45 8.86 4.59 12.90
C GLY A 45 8.87 3.12 12.49
N VAL A 46 8.07 2.73 11.50
CA VAL A 46 7.99 1.35 10.99
C VAL A 46 8.66 1.23 9.61
N LEU A 47 8.41 2.20 8.73
CA LEU A 47 8.96 2.22 7.37
C LEU A 47 10.09 3.24 7.23
N SER A 48 11.06 2.94 6.36
CA SER A 48 11.96 3.96 5.82
C SER A 48 11.17 5.03 5.06
N SER A 49 11.73 6.24 4.93
CA SER A 49 11.09 7.33 4.18
C SER A 49 10.75 6.93 2.74
N THR A 50 11.69 6.29 2.05
CA THR A 50 11.49 5.82 0.67
C THR A 50 10.33 4.84 0.56
N LEU A 51 10.24 3.85 1.47
CA LEU A 51 9.18 2.84 1.41
C LEU A 51 7.82 3.44 1.81
N ALA A 52 7.80 4.37 2.76
CA ALA A 52 6.63 5.14 3.15
C ALA A 52 6.08 5.98 1.99
N GLU A 53 6.95 6.67 1.24
CA GLU A 53 6.55 7.46 0.06
C GLU A 53 5.95 6.58 -1.03
N SER A 54 6.57 5.43 -1.31
CA SER A 54 6.02 4.46 -2.26
C SER A 54 4.68 3.89 -1.82
N LEU A 55 4.51 3.60 -0.52
CA LEU A 55 3.22 3.17 0.04
C LEU A 55 2.14 4.23 -0.17
N VAL A 56 2.44 5.51 0.08
CA VAL A 56 1.52 6.62 -0.15
C VAL A 56 1.15 6.71 -1.63
N LYS A 57 2.12 6.55 -2.54
CA LYS A 57 1.89 6.59 -4.00
C LYS A 57 0.94 5.48 -4.46
N ILE A 58 1.16 4.25 -4.02
CA ILE A 58 0.29 3.14 -4.41
C ILE A 58 -1.09 3.23 -3.75
N LEU A 59 -1.20 3.60 -2.47
CA LEU A 59 -2.51 3.79 -1.83
C LEU A 59 -3.30 4.92 -2.49
N THR A 60 -2.62 5.98 -2.91
CA THR A 60 -3.23 7.04 -3.73
C THR A 60 -3.74 6.47 -5.04
N HIS A 61 -2.94 5.65 -5.75
CA HIS A 61 -3.37 4.98 -6.99
C HIS A 61 -4.66 4.19 -6.78
N TYR A 62 -4.77 3.45 -5.67
CA TYR A 62 -5.96 2.68 -5.34
C TYR A 62 -7.15 3.56 -4.97
N ALA A 63 -6.95 4.56 -4.10
CA ALA A 63 -7.98 5.47 -3.63
C ALA A 63 -8.71 6.20 -4.77
N ILE A 64 -8.04 6.49 -5.88
CA ILE A 64 -8.63 7.19 -7.04
C ILE A 64 -9.31 6.26 -8.06
N ARG A 65 -9.06 4.94 -8.01
CA ARG A 65 -9.55 3.96 -9.02
C ARG A 65 -10.52 2.94 -8.46
N TYR A 66 -10.37 2.58 -7.20
CA TYR A 66 -11.10 1.50 -6.55
C TYR A 66 -11.94 2.04 -5.39
N SER A 67 -12.87 1.21 -4.90
CA SER A 67 -13.72 1.60 -3.78
C SER A 67 -12.90 1.87 -2.52
N ALA A 68 -13.44 2.69 -1.62
CA ALA A 68 -12.80 2.97 -0.34
C ALA A 68 -12.62 1.69 0.51
N ASP A 69 -13.56 0.75 0.46
CA ASP A 69 -13.44 -0.56 1.12
C ASP A 69 -12.26 -1.37 0.60
N HIS A 70 -12.06 -1.42 -0.72
CA HIS A 70 -10.96 -2.17 -1.31
C HIS A 70 -9.61 -1.56 -0.92
N THR A 71 -9.49 -0.24 -1.02
CA THR A 71 -8.29 0.50 -0.59
C THR A 71 -8.00 0.29 0.89
N SER A 72 -9.02 0.36 1.76
CA SER A 72 -8.88 0.12 3.20
C SER A 72 -8.41 -1.30 3.48
N ASN A 73 -9.03 -2.30 2.88
CA ASN A 73 -8.63 -3.69 3.09
C ASN A 73 -7.19 -3.91 2.64
N LEU A 74 -6.76 -3.38 1.49
CA LEU A 74 -5.36 -3.50 1.07
C LEU A 74 -4.39 -2.83 2.04
N CYS A 75 -4.72 -1.63 2.52
CA CYS A 75 -3.92 -0.92 3.53
C CYS A 75 -3.80 -1.74 4.83
N ASP A 76 -4.90 -2.30 5.32
CA ASP A 76 -4.92 -3.08 6.57
C ASP A 76 -4.13 -4.39 6.43
N ARG A 77 -4.26 -5.10 5.31
CA ARG A 77 -3.51 -6.34 5.06
C ARG A 77 -2.02 -6.07 4.91
N PHE A 78 -1.65 -5.01 4.18
CA PHE A 78 -0.26 -4.62 4.03
C PHE A 78 0.34 -4.16 5.37
N ARG A 79 -0.40 -3.38 6.16
CA ARG A 79 -0.02 -2.97 7.52
C ARG A 79 0.27 -4.18 8.40
N ALA A 80 -0.62 -5.17 8.44
CA ALA A 80 -0.42 -6.37 9.26
C ALA A 80 0.87 -7.11 8.89
N PHE A 81 1.13 -7.28 7.59
CA PHE A 81 2.36 -7.87 7.08
C PHE A 81 3.60 -7.06 7.47
N VAL A 82 3.60 -5.75 7.22
CA VAL A 82 4.74 -4.88 7.51
C VAL A 82 5.04 -4.82 9.00
N ILE A 83 4.03 -4.73 9.87
CA ILE A 83 4.22 -4.76 11.32
C ILE A 83 4.84 -6.08 11.76
N TRP A 84 4.42 -7.20 11.16
CA TRP A 84 5.06 -8.49 11.42
C TRP A 84 6.53 -8.48 11.02
N VAL A 85 6.86 -8.03 9.80
CA VAL A 85 8.25 -7.91 9.32
C VAL A 85 9.07 -7.01 10.24
N HIS A 86 8.51 -5.86 10.62
CA HIS A 86 9.15 -4.91 11.51
C HIS A 86 9.53 -5.54 12.86
N ASN A 87 8.64 -6.36 13.42
CA ASN A 87 8.92 -7.04 14.68
C ASN A 87 10.02 -8.11 14.57
N GLN A 88 10.34 -8.59 13.36
CA GLN A 88 11.43 -9.54 13.15
C GLN A 88 12.79 -8.85 12.94
N LYS A 89 12.81 -7.73 12.20
CA LYS A 89 14.07 -7.14 11.71
C LYS A 89 14.24 -5.63 11.97
N GLY A 90 13.29 -4.99 12.65
CA GLY A 90 13.29 -3.55 12.90
C GLY A 90 12.72 -2.74 11.72
N MET A 91 13.18 -1.50 11.56
CA MET A 91 12.68 -0.61 10.51
C MET A 91 12.73 -1.28 9.12
N VAL A 92 11.62 -1.23 8.40
CA VAL A 92 11.47 -1.89 7.10
C VAL A 92 11.82 -0.90 5.99
N ASP A 93 12.87 -1.21 5.23
CA ASP A 93 13.32 -0.42 4.09
C ASP A 93 12.98 -1.05 2.73
N ARG A 94 12.77 -2.37 2.73
CA ARG A 94 12.56 -3.19 1.52
C ARG A 94 11.72 -4.43 1.84
N ILE A 95 10.80 -4.73 0.94
CA ILE A 95 9.98 -5.93 0.95
C ILE A 95 10.61 -6.98 0.04
N THR A 96 10.91 -8.15 0.62
CA THR A 96 11.58 -9.25 -0.10
C THR A 96 10.66 -10.45 -0.28
N SER A 97 11.03 -11.36 -1.18
CA SER A 97 10.36 -12.66 -1.29
C SER A 97 10.46 -13.50 -0.02
N SER A 98 11.58 -13.42 0.69
CA SER A 98 11.78 -14.13 1.96
C SER A 98 10.86 -13.61 3.07
N ASP A 99 10.55 -12.31 3.11
CA ASP A 99 9.56 -11.75 4.03
C ASP A 99 8.17 -12.37 3.78
N LEU A 100 7.75 -12.49 2.52
CA LEU A 100 6.46 -13.08 2.14
C LEU A 100 6.36 -14.57 2.45
N ILE A 101 7.43 -15.32 2.19
CA ILE A 101 7.51 -16.76 2.50
C ILE A 101 7.42 -16.94 4.02
N SER A 102 8.22 -16.19 4.78
CA SER A 102 8.26 -16.29 6.23
C SER A 102 6.92 -15.88 6.85
N TYR A 103 6.30 -14.81 6.35
CA TYR A 103 4.99 -14.38 6.80
C TYR A 103 3.91 -15.43 6.51
N ARG A 104 3.97 -16.13 5.37
CA ARG A 104 3.05 -17.22 5.04
C ARG A 104 3.02 -18.29 6.13
N HIS A 105 4.17 -18.65 6.70
CA HIS A 105 4.25 -19.65 7.76
C HIS A 105 3.53 -19.25 9.06
N THR A 106 3.20 -17.96 9.22
CA THR A 106 2.44 -17.45 10.36
C THR A 106 0.93 -17.47 10.16
N LEU A 107 0.48 -17.63 8.91
CA LEU A 107 -0.93 -17.62 8.55
C LEU A 107 -1.51 -19.03 8.68
N ASP A 108 -2.70 -19.12 9.28
CA ASP A 108 -3.50 -20.33 9.21
C ASP A 108 -4.19 -20.43 7.83
N ARG A 109 -4.75 -21.61 7.53
CA ARG A 109 -5.47 -21.87 6.28
C ARG A 109 -6.66 -20.92 6.06
N LYS A 110 -7.20 -20.30 7.11
CA LYS A 110 -8.32 -19.34 7.02
C LYS A 110 -7.87 -17.95 6.60
N ASN A 111 -6.62 -17.58 6.87
CA ASN A 111 -6.05 -16.27 6.57
C ASN A 111 -5.08 -16.28 5.37
N GLU A 112 -4.86 -17.44 4.75
CA GLU A 112 -3.97 -17.59 3.60
C GLU A 112 -4.33 -16.67 2.41
N TRP A 113 -5.61 -16.30 2.26
CA TRP A 113 -6.05 -15.34 1.25
C TRP A 113 -5.46 -13.93 1.42
N TYR A 114 -4.99 -13.57 2.62
CA TYR A 114 -4.28 -12.31 2.86
C TYR A 114 -3.04 -12.19 1.98
N LEU A 115 -2.32 -13.31 1.82
CA LEU A 115 -1.11 -13.34 1.01
C LEU A 115 -1.43 -13.10 -0.48
N GLY A 116 -2.58 -13.57 -0.96
CA GLY A 116 -3.06 -13.28 -2.31
C GLY A 116 -3.30 -11.78 -2.53
N SER A 117 -3.94 -11.11 -1.56
CA SER A 117 -4.17 -9.66 -1.61
C SER A 117 -2.86 -8.87 -1.56
N ILE A 118 -1.93 -9.27 -0.69
CA ILE A 118 -0.60 -8.62 -0.57
C ILE A 118 0.20 -8.80 -1.86
N ARG A 119 0.21 -10.00 -2.46
CA ARG A 119 0.90 -10.25 -3.73
C ARG A 119 0.32 -9.40 -4.87
N GLY A 120 -1.01 -9.35 -5.00
CA GLY A 120 -1.65 -8.49 -6.00
C GLY A 120 -1.32 -7.01 -5.80
N PHE A 121 -1.24 -6.55 -4.55
CA PHE A 121 -0.83 -5.19 -4.22
C PHE A 121 0.63 -4.90 -4.59
N LEU A 122 1.55 -5.82 -4.26
CA LEU A 122 2.97 -5.71 -4.59
C LEU A 122 3.24 -5.82 -6.10
N LYS A 123 2.43 -6.58 -6.82
CA LYS A 123 2.47 -6.60 -8.28
C LYS A 123 2.19 -5.21 -8.86
N VAL A 124 1.10 -4.58 -8.46
CA VAL A 124 0.76 -3.22 -8.92
C VAL A 124 1.83 -2.22 -8.48
N TRP A 125 2.42 -2.42 -7.30
CA TRP A 125 3.57 -1.62 -6.83
C TRP A 125 4.74 -1.67 -7.81
N ALA A 126 5.14 -2.89 -8.22
CA ALA A 126 6.21 -3.10 -9.18
C ALA A 126 5.86 -2.58 -10.58
N GLU A 127 4.63 -2.77 -11.04
CA GLU A 127 4.15 -2.24 -12.33
C GLU A 127 4.16 -0.70 -12.41
N LEU A 128 4.08 -0.02 -11.26
CA LEU A 128 4.19 1.43 -11.14
C LEU A 128 5.64 1.92 -10.98
N ASP A 129 6.63 1.02 -11.04
CA ASP A 129 8.06 1.30 -10.85
C ASP A 129 8.37 2.07 -9.55
N LEU A 130 7.65 1.71 -8.48
CA LEU A 130 7.81 2.32 -7.18
C LEU A 130 8.93 1.61 -6.39
N PRO A 131 9.87 2.34 -5.76
CA PRO A 131 10.95 1.72 -5.01
C PRO A 131 10.45 0.97 -3.77
N GLY A 132 11.24 0.00 -3.30
CA GLY A 132 11.04 -0.67 -2.01
C GLY A 132 10.52 -2.11 -2.06
N VAL A 133 10.32 -2.69 -3.26
CA VAL A 133 9.97 -4.11 -3.46
C VAL A 133 11.07 -4.76 -4.30
N ASP A 134 11.50 -5.96 -3.91
CA ASP A 134 12.48 -6.71 -4.68
C ASP A 134 11.93 -7.24 -6.01
N ALA A 135 12.80 -7.30 -7.01
CA ALA A 135 12.46 -7.77 -8.35
C ALA A 135 12.05 -9.25 -8.39
N ASP A 136 12.41 -10.02 -7.36
CA ASP A 136 12.10 -11.45 -7.25
C ASP A 136 10.71 -11.72 -6.62
N VAL A 137 10.03 -10.68 -6.11
CA VAL A 137 8.70 -10.80 -5.53
C VAL A 137 7.72 -11.24 -6.62
N PRO A 138 7.14 -12.46 -6.54
CA PRO A 138 6.33 -13.00 -7.62
C PRO A 138 5.08 -12.17 -7.86
N SER A 139 4.91 -11.74 -9.12
CA SER A 139 3.71 -11.10 -9.67
C SER A 139 2.58 -12.08 -9.99
#